data_AF-J9DJ44-F1
#
_entry.id   AF-J9DJ44-F1
#
_cell.length_a   1.000
_cell.length_b   1.000
_cell.length_c   1.000
_cell.angle_alpha   90.00
_cell.angle_beta   90.00
_cell.angle_gamma   90.00
#
_symmetry.space_group_name_H-M   'P 1'
#
loop_
_entity.id
_entity.type
_entity.pdbx_description
1 polymer ?
#
loop_
_entity_poly.entity_id
_entity_poly.type
_entity_poly.pdbx_seq_one_letter_code
_entity_poly.pdbx_strand_id
1 'polypeptide(L)'
;MERSIQELIDNEDHEQISQVATNRHHKCVGLIHVEKFAEALKIANKTSFEYFYCLYKLKNYKKCLKKMRKAEREGGITGDPSGVQLLKAQCLYFTGKYLSAFRIFEKFDDSTICINTAAAGGLAIASKGKFLHKFKPEAKEFVDDKIEQEILSILKDKEIDQDDKQEFDFNLTFKDLNDESKFIETLEQNSENKMVSNQLKNVTGDFENLDESILTKRSAEIVKANKLGVSDIENPTLFHKKNRDYQLFFDIQKNGFKEALKDRRLTEFTLLSKVMACTKVLHFEKAQKILEEMNGDSVLKRNISIILDKNSTQDQIKSILANLEN
;
A
#
# COMPACT_ATOMS: atom_id res chain seq x y z
N MET A 1 34.91 32.34 -18.05
CA MET A 1 35.63 31.17 -17.54
C MET A 1 34.58 30.13 -17.22
N GLU A 2 34.56 29.00 -17.93
CA GLU A 2 33.77 27.85 -17.48
C GLU A 2 34.37 27.37 -16.16
N ARG A 3 33.54 27.27 -15.11
CA ARG A 3 33.95 26.69 -13.83
C ARG A 3 34.39 25.25 -14.05
N SER A 4 35.44 24.82 -13.36
CA SER A 4 35.87 23.43 -13.42
C SER A 4 34.81 22.51 -12.78
N ILE A 5 34.75 21.24 -13.19
CA ILE A 5 33.79 20.30 -12.60
C ILE A 5 34.02 20.12 -11.09
N GLN A 6 35.26 20.24 -10.61
CA GLN A 6 35.57 20.16 -9.18
C GLN A 6 34.98 21.35 -8.43
N GLU A 7 35.12 22.58 -8.97
CA GLU A 7 34.50 23.77 -8.39
C GLU A 7 32.97 23.64 -8.34
N LEU A 8 32.35 23.02 -9.33
CA LEU A 8 30.89 22.80 -9.30
C LEU A 8 30.49 21.78 -8.23
N ILE A 9 31.28 20.71 -8.05
CA ILE A 9 31.05 19.70 -7.00
C ILE A 9 31.22 20.33 -5.62
N ASP A 10 32.28 21.09 -5.40
CA ASP A 10 32.59 21.72 -4.11
C ASP A 10 31.53 22.78 -3.73
N ASN A 11 30.87 23.39 -4.72
CA ASN A 11 29.78 24.35 -4.52
C ASN A 11 28.37 23.71 -4.55
N GLU A 12 28.27 22.38 -4.67
CA GLU A 12 26.98 21.66 -4.82
C GLU A 12 26.08 22.20 -5.95
N ASP A 13 26.67 22.74 -7.02
CA ASP A 13 25.96 23.35 -8.16
C ASP A 13 25.43 22.29 -9.12
N HIS A 14 24.48 21.49 -8.63
CA HIS A 14 23.95 20.31 -9.32
C HIS A 14 23.24 20.64 -10.65
N GLU A 15 22.70 21.85 -10.80
CA GLU A 15 22.11 22.31 -12.06
C GLU A 15 23.18 22.44 -13.15
N GLN A 16 24.31 23.09 -12.85
CA GLN A 16 25.41 23.19 -13.81
C GLN A 16 26.08 21.84 -14.04
N ILE A 17 26.29 21.04 -13.00
CA ILE A 17 26.82 19.66 -13.13
C ILE A 17 25.96 18.83 -14.10
N SER A 18 24.63 18.95 -14.04
CA SER A 18 23.71 18.22 -14.92
C SER A 18 23.85 18.57 -16.41
N GLN A 19 24.47 19.71 -16.72
CA GLN A 19 24.67 20.21 -18.09
C GLN A 19 26.05 19.86 -18.64
N VAL A 20 27.01 19.47 -17.79
CA VAL A 20 28.39 19.14 -18.21
C VAL A 20 28.40 17.94 -19.18
N ALA A 21 28.99 18.12 -20.36
CA ALA A 21 28.99 17.12 -21.42
C ALA A 21 30.07 16.04 -21.25
N THR A 22 31.17 16.34 -20.57
CA THR A 22 32.43 15.58 -20.63
C THR A 22 32.51 14.42 -19.63
N ASN A 23 31.84 14.49 -18.48
CA ASN A 23 31.86 13.40 -17.49
C ASN A 23 30.45 12.82 -17.27
N ARG A 24 30.22 11.64 -17.88
CA ARG A 24 28.94 10.94 -17.84
C ARG A 24 28.50 10.56 -16.42
N HIS A 25 29.43 10.27 -15.50
CA HIS A 25 29.11 9.93 -14.12
C HIS A 25 28.65 11.18 -13.34
N HIS A 26 29.43 12.26 -13.36
CA HIS A 26 29.03 13.51 -12.69
C HIS A 26 27.72 14.06 -13.25
N LYS A 27 27.52 14.04 -14.58
CA LYS A 27 26.24 14.41 -15.19
C LYS A 27 25.08 13.58 -14.65
N CYS A 28 25.27 12.27 -14.47
CA CYS A 28 24.25 11.38 -13.90
C CYS A 28 23.90 11.76 -12.46
N VAL A 29 24.91 12.04 -11.63
CA VAL A 29 24.73 12.49 -10.25
C VAL A 29 24.01 13.84 -10.21
N GLY A 30 24.46 14.83 -11.00
CA GLY A 30 23.79 16.13 -11.10
C GLY A 30 22.32 16.00 -11.50
N LEU A 31 22.00 15.18 -12.52
CA LEU A 31 20.62 14.90 -12.92
C LEU A 31 19.78 14.24 -11.81
N ILE A 32 20.38 13.42 -10.95
CA ILE A 32 19.70 12.83 -9.79
C ILE A 32 19.36 13.89 -8.76
N HIS A 33 20.30 14.79 -8.44
CA HIS A 33 20.09 15.86 -7.46
C HIS A 33 19.03 16.88 -7.92
N VAL A 34 18.90 17.13 -9.23
CA VAL A 34 17.81 17.95 -9.79
C VAL A 34 16.54 17.15 -10.13
N GLU A 35 16.40 15.94 -9.58
CA GLU A 35 15.24 15.05 -9.70
C GLU A 35 14.86 14.60 -11.14
N LYS A 36 15.78 14.72 -12.10
CA LYS A 36 15.60 14.27 -13.50
C LYS A 36 15.93 12.78 -13.67
N PHE A 37 15.29 11.91 -12.89
CA PHE A 37 15.60 10.48 -12.80
C PHE A 37 15.50 9.71 -14.13
N ALA A 38 14.55 10.09 -15.00
CA ALA A 38 14.38 9.45 -16.30
C ALA A 38 15.54 9.77 -17.28
N GLU A 39 16.11 10.96 -17.18
CA GLU A 39 17.28 11.37 -17.97
C GLU A 39 18.55 10.75 -17.40
N ALA A 40 18.72 10.80 -16.08
CA ALA A 40 19.82 10.14 -15.37
C ALA A 40 19.90 8.64 -15.72
N LEU A 41 18.76 7.93 -15.72
CA LEU A 41 18.70 6.51 -16.04
C LEU A 41 19.22 6.17 -17.45
N LYS A 42 19.05 7.06 -18.44
CA LYS A 42 19.54 6.85 -19.82
C LYS A 42 21.07 6.83 -19.88
N ILE A 43 21.72 7.58 -19.00
CA ILE A 43 23.18 7.73 -18.99
C ILE A 43 23.85 6.96 -17.86
N ALA A 44 23.15 6.52 -16.82
CA ALA A 44 23.73 5.76 -15.72
C ALA A 44 24.39 4.45 -16.19
N ASN A 45 25.47 4.04 -15.52
CA ASN A 45 26.07 2.73 -15.75
C ASN A 45 25.15 1.64 -15.18
N LYS A 46 24.86 0.59 -15.97
CA LYS A 46 23.88 -0.45 -15.62
C LYS A 46 24.23 -1.26 -14.37
N THR A 47 25.47 -1.17 -13.88
CA THR A 47 25.92 -1.81 -12.65
C THR A 47 26.14 -0.83 -11.50
N SER A 48 25.88 0.47 -11.67
CA SER A 48 26.11 1.47 -10.61
C SER A 48 24.89 1.69 -9.73
N PHE A 49 25.15 2.13 -8.49
CA PHE A 49 24.11 2.53 -7.53
C PHE A 49 23.11 3.52 -8.14
N GLU A 50 23.58 4.55 -8.87
CA GLU A 50 22.75 5.58 -9.49
C GLU A 50 21.70 4.99 -10.45
N TYR A 51 22.06 3.97 -11.21
CA TYR A 51 21.13 3.28 -12.11
C TYR A 51 19.99 2.61 -11.35
N PHE A 52 20.31 1.93 -10.24
CA PHE A 52 19.31 1.30 -9.39
C PHE A 52 18.47 2.34 -8.63
N TYR A 53 19.10 3.42 -8.16
CA TYR A 53 18.42 4.51 -7.47
C TYR A 53 17.41 5.21 -8.39
N CYS A 54 17.78 5.45 -9.66
CA CYS A 54 16.85 5.98 -10.66
C CYS A 54 15.66 5.03 -10.90
N LEU A 55 15.89 3.72 -11.01
CA LEU A 55 14.80 2.75 -11.13
C LEU A 55 13.86 2.80 -9.91
N TYR A 56 14.41 2.94 -8.71
CA TYR A 56 13.65 3.08 -7.47
C TYR A 56 12.80 4.35 -7.43
N LYS A 57 13.39 5.52 -7.72
CA LYS A 57 12.67 6.82 -7.73
C LYS A 57 11.56 6.86 -8.79
N LEU A 58 11.75 6.15 -9.91
CA LEU A 58 10.72 5.94 -10.93
C LEU A 58 9.72 4.82 -10.59
N LYS A 59 9.68 4.35 -9.34
CA LYS A 59 8.77 3.31 -8.83
C LYS A 59 8.86 1.96 -9.55
N ASN A 60 9.95 1.70 -10.27
CA ASN A 60 10.18 0.45 -11.02
C ASN A 60 10.79 -0.65 -10.13
N TYR A 61 10.22 -0.87 -8.94
CA TYR A 61 10.82 -1.70 -7.87
C TYR A 61 11.13 -3.14 -8.29
N LYS A 62 10.18 -3.83 -8.95
CA LYS A 62 10.37 -5.22 -9.42
C LYS A 62 11.50 -5.31 -10.45
N LYS A 63 11.57 -4.35 -11.37
CA LYS A 63 12.63 -4.27 -12.39
C LYS A 63 13.97 -3.96 -11.73
N CYS A 64 14.00 -3.07 -10.74
CA CYS A 64 15.18 -2.78 -9.93
C CYS A 64 15.74 -4.06 -9.30
N LEU A 65 14.94 -4.77 -8.51
CA LEU A 65 15.35 -6.03 -7.86
C LEU A 65 15.82 -7.10 -8.86
N LYS A 66 15.15 -7.24 -10.01
CA LYS A 66 15.57 -8.19 -11.06
C LYS A 66 16.94 -7.82 -11.63
N LYS A 67 17.21 -6.53 -11.84
CA LYS A 67 18.50 -6.05 -12.37
C LYS A 67 19.60 -6.11 -11.31
N MET A 68 19.31 -5.80 -10.05
CA MET A 68 20.27 -5.94 -8.95
C MET A 68 20.75 -7.39 -8.81
N ARG A 69 19.83 -8.36 -8.78
CA ARG A 69 20.18 -9.80 -8.75
C ARG A 69 21.00 -10.25 -9.95
N LYS A 70 20.84 -9.60 -11.10
CA LYS A 70 21.66 -9.88 -12.28
C LYS A 70 23.07 -9.34 -12.08
N ALA A 71 23.20 -8.09 -11.66
CA ALA A 71 24.50 -7.45 -11.39
C ALA A 71 25.28 -8.16 -10.26
N GLU A 72 24.61 -8.55 -9.16
CA GLU A 72 25.20 -9.34 -8.07
C GLU A 72 25.84 -10.65 -8.57
N ARG A 73 25.23 -11.31 -9.57
CA ARG A 73 25.79 -12.54 -10.18
C ARG A 73 26.89 -12.28 -11.20
N GLU A 74 26.95 -11.08 -11.78
CA GLU A 74 27.83 -10.73 -12.90
C GLU A 74 29.04 -9.87 -12.48
N GLY A 75 29.31 -9.74 -11.18
CA GLY A 75 30.49 -9.03 -10.67
C GLY A 75 30.19 -7.93 -9.63
N GLY A 76 28.93 -7.77 -9.22
CA GLY A 76 28.53 -6.85 -8.17
C GLY A 76 27.92 -5.54 -8.66
N ILE A 77 27.63 -4.65 -7.71
CA ILE A 77 27.09 -3.31 -7.93
C ILE A 77 28.14 -2.31 -7.47
N THR A 78 28.49 -1.32 -8.29
CA THR A 78 29.46 -0.29 -7.93
C THR A 78 28.77 0.85 -7.15
N GLY A 79 29.38 1.28 -6.05
CA GLY A 79 28.84 2.29 -5.14
C GLY A 79 29.05 1.89 -3.69
N ASP A 80 28.51 2.66 -2.75
CA ASP A 80 28.55 2.32 -1.33
C ASP A 80 27.75 1.03 -1.04
N PRO A 81 28.37 -0.03 -0.50
CA PRO A 81 27.68 -1.30 -0.22
C PRO A 81 26.48 -1.16 0.70
N SER A 82 26.57 -0.28 1.71
CA SER A 82 25.49 -0.02 2.67
C SER A 82 24.29 0.60 1.97
N GLY A 83 24.50 1.65 1.16
CA GLY A 83 23.47 2.27 0.33
C GLY A 83 22.81 1.29 -0.65
N VAL A 84 23.57 0.38 -1.25
CA VAL A 84 23.03 -0.67 -2.13
C VAL A 84 22.10 -1.62 -1.36
N GLN A 85 22.48 -2.05 -0.16
CA GLN A 85 21.62 -2.91 0.67
C GLN A 85 20.36 -2.18 1.13
N LEU A 86 20.46 -0.90 1.54
CA LEU A 86 19.30 -0.11 1.93
C LEU A 86 18.31 0.07 0.77
N LEU A 87 18.80 0.38 -0.42
CA LEU A 87 17.98 0.49 -1.62
C LEU A 87 17.27 -0.82 -1.96
N LYS A 88 17.98 -1.95 -1.78
CA LYS A 88 17.42 -3.29 -1.95
C LYS A 88 16.28 -3.53 -0.95
N ALA A 89 16.49 -3.22 0.33
CA ALA A 89 15.48 -3.35 1.38
C ALA A 89 14.24 -2.49 1.11
N GLN A 90 14.43 -1.23 0.71
CA GLN A 90 13.34 -0.34 0.29
C GLN A 90 12.55 -0.94 -0.89
N CYS A 91 13.23 -1.43 -1.92
CA CYS A 91 12.55 -2.09 -3.04
C CYS A 91 11.78 -3.34 -2.59
N LEU A 92 12.36 -4.17 -1.72
CA LEU A 92 11.70 -5.35 -1.14
C LEU A 92 10.41 -4.94 -0.41
N TYR A 93 10.50 -3.93 0.47
CA TYR A 93 9.37 -3.36 1.20
C TYR A 93 8.24 -2.92 0.25
N PHE A 94 8.54 -2.12 -0.78
CA PHE A 94 7.51 -1.66 -1.71
C PHE A 94 6.89 -2.82 -2.52
N THR A 95 7.65 -3.87 -2.82
CA THR A 95 7.13 -5.09 -3.45
C THR A 95 6.39 -6.04 -2.50
N GLY A 96 6.29 -5.72 -1.21
CA GLY A 96 5.59 -6.53 -0.21
C GLY A 96 6.42 -7.65 0.41
N LYS A 97 7.74 -7.68 0.16
CA LYS A 97 8.66 -8.64 0.78
C LYS A 97 9.18 -8.08 2.11
N TYR A 98 8.26 -7.92 3.06
CA TYR A 98 8.48 -7.24 4.33
C TYR A 98 9.46 -7.96 5.25
N LEU A 99 9.40 -9.29 5.35
CA LEU A 99 10.36 -10.07 6.15
C LEU A 99 11.76 -9.93 5.55
N SER A 100 11.91 -10.12 4.23
CA SER A 100 13.21 -9.93 3.57
C SER A 100 13.75 -8.50 3.74
N ALA A 101 12.88 -7.48 3.72
CA ALA A 101 13.27 -6.10 3.96
C ALA A 101 13.72 -5.89 5.42
N PHE A 102 12.94 -6.41 6.38
CA PHE A 102 13.27 -6.37 7.80
C PHE A 102 14.63 -7.00 8.10
N ARG A 103 14.94 -8.17 7.54
CA ARG A 103 16.24 -8.85 7.70
C ARG A 103 17.44 -8.10 7.14
N ILE A 104 17.20 -7.09 6.30
CA ILE A 104 18.25 -6.18 5.85
C ILE A 104 18.30 -4.97 6.79
N PHE A 105 17.16 -4.32 7.06
CA PHE A 105 17.10 -3.15 7.93
C PHE A 105 17.61 -3.41 9.35
N GLU A 106 17.33 -4.58 9.94
CA GLU A 106 17.75 -4.91 11.31
C GLU A 106 19.27 -4.84 11.52
N LYS A 107 20.05 -5.01 10.45
CA LYS A 107 21.52 -5.02 10.44
C LYS A 107 22.15 -3.62 10.46
N PHE A 108 21.33 -2.58 10.38
CA PHE A 108 21.78 -1.20 10.46
C PHE A 108 21.48 -0.66 11.87
N ASP A 109 22.49 -0.02 12.46
CA ASP A 109 22.40 0.61 13.79
C ASP A 109 22.12 2.12 13.71
N ASP A 110 21.73 2.59 12.53
CA ASP A 110 21.34 3.98 12.31
C ASP A 110 19.92 4.21 12.84
N SER A 111 19.75 5.19 13.75
CA SER A 111 18.46 5.59 14.29
C SER A 111 17.46 5.95 13.19
N THR A 112 17.93 6.54 12.10
CA THR A 112 17.10 6.93 10.94
C THR A 112 16.51 5.72 10.18
N ILE A 113 17.06 4.51 10.39
CA ILE A 113 16.57 3.27 9.79
C ILE A 113 15.62 2.52 10.75
N CYS A 114 15.55 2.91 12.03
CA CYS A 114 14.69 2.24 13.01
C CYS A 114 13.20 2.34 12.64
N ILE A 115 12.75 3.49 12.12
CA ILE A 115 11.39 3.67 11.59
C ILE A 115 11.09 2.65 10.48
N ASN A 116 12.02 2.51 9.52
CA ASN A 116 11.87 1.57 8.40
C ASN A 116 11.88 0.11 8.89
N THR A 117 12.68 -0.18 9.92
CA THR A 117 12.76 -1.49 10.58
C THR A 117 11.42 -1.83 11.24
N ALA A 118 10.83 -0.91 12.00
CA ALA A 118 9.49 -1.08 12.59
C ALA A 118 8.41 -1.27 11.52
N ALA A 119 8.43 -0.45 10.47
CA ALA A 119 7.45 -0.56 9.37
C ALA A 119 7.54 -1.93 8.67
N ALA A 120 8.74 -2.41 8.39
CA ALA A 120 8.96 -3.71 7.76
C ALA A 120 8.59 -4.87 8.72
N GLY A 121 8.97 -4.78 9.99
CA GLY A 121 8.69 -5.81 11.00
C GLY A 121 7.19 -5.94 11.29
N GLY A 122 6.50 -4.83 11.54
CA GLY A 122 5.05 -4.83 11.76
C GLY A 122 4.28 -5.41 10.57
N LEU A 123 4.62 -5.00 9.35
CA LEU A 123 3.99 -5.55 8.14
C LEU A 123 4.40 -7.01 7.84
N ALA A 124 5.58 -7.45 8.27
CA ALA A 124 5.99 -8.85 8.19
C ALA A 124 5.13 -9.71 9.12
N ILE A 125 4.94 -9.31 10.38
CA ILE A 125 4.05 -10.01 11.32
C ILE A 125 2.63 -10.05 10.74
N ALA A 126 2.14 -8.91 10.24
CA ALA A 126 0.84 -8.84 9.63
C ALA A 126 0.75 -9.59 8.28
N SER A 127 1.86 -10.01 7.68
CA SER A 127 1.80 -10.87 6.49
C SER A 127 1.33 -12.30 6.79
N LYS A 128 1.36 -12.74 8.06
CA LYS A 128 0.85 -14.05 8.51
C LYS A 128 -0.63 -14.26 8.22
N GLY A 129 -1.41 -13.18 8.20
CA GLY A 129 -2.85 -13.22 7.99
C GLY A 129 -3.26 -13.08 6.53
N LYS A 130 -4.48 -13.54 6.23
CA LYS A 130 -5.05 -13.47 4.88
C LYS A 130 -5.30 -12.02 4.41
N PHE A 131 -5.28 -11.03 5.29
CA PHE A 131 -5.61 -9.64 4.94
C PHE A 131 -4.54 -9.04 4.01
N LEU A 132 -3.26 -9.05 4.40
CA LEU A 132 -2.17 -8.45 3.61
C LEU A 132 -1.94 -9.15 2.27
N HIS A 133 -2.09 -10.48 2.22
CA HIS A 133 -2.00 -11.24 0.97
C HIS A 133 -3.08 -10.89 -0.06
N LYS A 134 -4.18 -10.22 0.33
CA LYS A 134 -5.21 -9.74 -0.60
C LYS A 134 -4.78 -8.49 -1.37
N PHE A 135 -4.01 -7.61 -0.73
CA PHE A 135 -3.54 -6.35 -1.33
C PHE A 135 -2.20 -6.51 -2.05
N LYS A 136 -1.38 -7.47 -1.60
CA LYS A 136 -0.13 -7.84 -2.26
C LYS A 136 -0.01 -9.38 -2.33
N PRO A 137 -0.59 -10.03 -3.36
CA PRO A 137 -0.52 -11.48 -3.54
C PRO A 137 0.91 -12.04 -3.63
N GLU A 138 1.85 -11.17 -3.98
CA GLU A 138 3.28 -11.43 -4.13
C GLU A 138 4.04 -11.39 -2.80
N ALA A 139 3.42 -10.88 -1.74
CA ALA A 139 3.94 -10.77 -0.37
C ALA A 139 3.84 -12.10 0.40
N LYS A 140 4.06 -13.24 -0.27
CA LYS A 140 4.05 -14.55 0.39
C LYS A 140 5.41 -14.79 1.03
N GLU A 141 5.58 -14.24 2.22
CA GLU A 141 6.66 -14.65 3.13
C GLU A 141 6.03 -15.39 4.30
N PHE A 142 6.66 -16.50 4.69
CA PHE A 142 6.18 -17.31 5.80
C PHE A 142 6.70 -16.70 7.10
N VAL A 143 5.77 -16.29 7.97
CA VAL A 143 6.05 -15.81 9.32
C VAL A 143 5.26 -16.69 10.29
N ASP A 144 5.99 -17.51 11.05
CA ASP A 144 5.43 -18.29 12.14
C ASP A 144 5.58 -17.55 13.48
N ASP A 145 5.05 -18.14 14.55
CA ASP A 145 5.12 -17.57 15.90
C ASP A 145 6.57 -17.34 16.35
N LYS A 146 7.52 -18.19 15.93
CA LYS A 146 8.93 -18.06 16.30
C LYS A 146 9.55 -16.82 15.67
N ILE A 147 9.34 -16.63 14.37
CA ILE A 147 9.81 -15.44 13.63
C ILE A 147 9.13 -14.18 14.17
N GLU A 148 7.84 -14.25 14.49
CA GLU A 148 7.11 -13.14 15.10
C GLU A 148 7.74 -12.70 16.42
N GLN A 149 8.03 -13.64 17.34
CA GLN A 149 8.69 -13.33 18.60
C GLN A 149 10.11 -12.78 18.41
N GLU A 150 10.85 -13.29 17.42
CA GLU A 150 12.17 -12.78 17.07
C GLU A 150 12.10 -11.32 16.59
N ILE A 151 11.18 -10.99 15.67
CA ILE A 151 10.96 -9.63 15.19
C ILE A 151 10.65 -8.70 16.37
N LEU A 152 9.72 -9.11 17.25
CA LEU A 152 9.33 -8.30 18.40
C LEU A 152 10.48 -8.07 19.39
N SER A 153 11.32 -9.09 19.63
CA SER A 153 12.51 -8.95 20.48
C SER A 153 13.47 -7.91 19.90
N ILE A 154 13.78 -8.03 18.60
CA ILE A 154 14.71 -7.11 17.92
C ILE A 154 14.19 -5.68 17.97
N LEU A 155 12.90 -5.48 17.70
CA LEU A 155 12.28 -4.15 17.71
C LEU A 155 12.25 -3.53 19.12
N LYS A 156 12.14 -4.36 20.16
CA LYS A 156 12.15 -3.90 21.56
C LYS A 156 13.53 -3.37 21.98
N ASP A 157 14.59 -3.96 21.43
CA ASP A 157 15.97 -3.65 21.82
C ASP A 157 16.60 -2.52 20.97
N LYS A 158 15.87 -1.97 19.98
CA LYS A 158 16.37 -0.85 19.16
C LYS A 158 16.36 0.46 19.95
N GLU A 159 17.49 1.15 19.93
CA GLU A 159 17.59 2.55 20.38
C GLU A 159 16.95 3.47 19.35
N ILE A 160 16.05 4.34 19.78
CA ILE A 160 15.23 5.19 18.90
C ILE A 160 15.36 6.62 19.39
N ASP A 161 15.61 7.54 18.46
CA ASP A 161 15.61 8.97 18.76
C ASP A 161 14.21 9.43 19.20
N GLN A 162 14.13 10.41 20.10
CA GLN A 162 12.85 10.92 20.60
C GLN A 162 11.99 11.49 19.47
N ASP A 163 12.63 12.13 18.49
CA ASP A 163 11.94 12.72 17.34
C ASP A 163 11.31 11.65 16.42
N ASP A 164 11.93 10.46 16.34
CA ASP A 164 11.49 9.34 15.51
C ASP A 164 10.52 8.40 16.25
N LYS A 165 10.39 8.54 17.56
CA LYS A 165 9.63 7.62 18.42
C LYS A 165 8.15 7.54 18.03
N GLN A 166 7.54 8.67 17.65
CA GLN A 166 6.13 8.66 17.25
C GLN A 166 5.89 7.85 15.97
N GLU A 167 6.75 8.01 14.95
CA GLU A 167 6.59 7.26 13.71
C GLU A 167 6.93 5.78 13.92
N PHE A 168 7.93 5.48 14.74
CA PHE A 168 8.28 4.12 15.12
C PHE A 168 7.10 3.40 15.79
N ASP A 169 6.50 3.99 16.83
CA ASP A 169 5.39 3.39 17.57
C ASP A 169 4.14 3.27 16.69
N PHE A 170 3.89 4.26 15.83
CA PHE A 170 2.84 4.19 14.82
C PHE A 170 3.01 3.00 13.88
N ASN A 171 4.22 2.79 13.35
CA ASN A 171 4.52 1.67 12.46
C ASN A 171 4.41 0.31 13.16
N LEU A 172 4.70 0.23 14.47
CA LEU A 172 4.54 -1.00 15.25
C LEU A 172 3.07 -1.45 15.36
N THR A 173 2.11 -0.51 15.34
CA THR A 173 0.68 -0.86 15.37
C THR A 173 0.28 -1.76 14.21
N PHE A 174 1.05 -1.76 13.12
CA PHE A 174 0.75 -2.54 11.94
C PHE A 174 0.82 -4.04 12.14
N LYS A 175 1.50 -4.52 13.20
CA LYS A 175 1.56 -5.96 13.54
C LYS A 175 0.16 -6.58 13.71
N ASP A 176 -0.80 -5.79 14.19
CA ASP A 176 -2.16 -6.24 14.51
C ASP A 176 -3.16 -6.05 13.35
N LEU A 177 -2.71 -5.56 12.18
CA LEU A 177 -3.58 -5.25 11.02
C LEU A 177 -4.49 -6.39 10.54
N ASN A 178 -4.17 -7.63 10.86
CA ASN A 178 -4.99 -8.78 10.47
C ASN A 178 -6.21 -9.01 11.36
N ASP A 179 -6.24 -8.40 12.55
CA ASP A 179 -7.28 -8.55 13.54
C ASP A 179 -7.81 -7.15 13.89
N GLU A 180 -8.94 -6.79 13.31
CA GLU A 180 -9.56 -5.47 13.47
C GLU A 180 -9.74 -5.09 14.93
N SER A 181 -10.20 -6.01 15.77
CA SER A 181 -10.43 -5.75 17.20
C SER A 181 -9.12 -5.45 17.92
N LYS A 182 -8.08 -6.28 17.70
CA LYS A 182 -6.76 -6.05 18.29
C LYS A 182 -6.07 -4.81 17.75
N PHE A 183 -6.27 -4.51 16.47
CA PHE A 183 -5.71 -3.30 15.85
C PHE A 183 -6.31 -2.05 16.49
N ILE A 184 -7.64 -1.99 16.64
CA ILE A 184 -8.31 -0.88 17.32
C ILE A 184 -7.86 -0.77 18.78
N GLU A 185 -7.83 -1.88 19.52
CA GLU A 185 -7.35 -1.90 20.90
C GLU A 185 -5.91 -1.37 21.01
N THR A 186 -5.03 -1.77 20.10
CA THR A 186 -3.64 -1.30 20.06
C THR A 186 -3.55 0.21 19.78
N LEU A 187 -4.38 0.72 18.87
CA LEU A 187 -4.46 2.16 18.60
C LEU A 187 -4.98 2.95 19.81
N GLU A 188 -5.98 2.43 20.52
CA GLU A 188 -6.54 3.05 21.74
C GLU A 188 -5.48 3.12 22.85
N GLN A 189 -4.75 2.03 23.09
CA GLN A 189 -3.69 1.96 24.11
C GLN A 189 -2.51 2.90 23.82
N ASN A 190 -2.30 3.29 22.56
CA ASN A 190 -1.20 4.16 22.13
C ASN A 190 -1.69 5.53 21.65
N SER A 191 -2.89 5.95 22.06
CA SER A 191 -3.56 7.16 21.58
C SER A 191 -2.89 8.48 22.01
N GLU A 192 -1.94 8.44 22.93
CA GLU A 192 -1.07 9.59 23.27
C GLU A 192 -0.20 10.01 22.08
N ASN A 193 0.12 9.07 21.19
CA ASN A 193 0.84 9.34 19.95
C ASN A 193 -0.13 9.97 18.92
N LYS A 194 0.22 11.16 18.41
CA LYS A 194 -0.63 11.93 17.50
C LYS A 194 -0.93 11.19 16.19
N MET A 195 0.04 10.48 15.61
CA MET A 195 -0.14 9.70 14.39
C MET A 195 -1.10 8.53 14.62
N VAL A 196 -0.94 7.85 15.75
CA VAL A 196 -1.82 6.74 16.18
C VAL A 196 -3.24 7.25 16.44
N SER A 197 -3.39 8.34 17.19
CA SER A 197 -4.69 8.98 17.46
C SER A 197 -5.43 9.35 16.18
N ASN A 198 -4.73 9.96 15.22
CA ASN A 198 -5.31 10.29 13.92
C ASN A 198 -5.70 9.04 13.12
N GLN A 199 -4.90 7.98 13.17
CA GLN A 199 -5.24 6.72 12.53
C GLN A 199 -6.48 6.08 13.17
N LEU A 200 -6.60 6.11 14.50
CA LEU A 200 -7.78 5.64 15.24
C LEU A 200 -9.03 6.36 14.76
N LYS A 201 -8.99 7.70 14.73
CA LYS A 201 -10.09 8.54 14.22
C LYS A 201 -10.46 8.19 12.78
N ASN A 202 -9.47 7.97 11.92
CA ASN A 202 -9.70 7.58 10.52
C ASN A 202 -10.44 6.22 10.41
N VAL A 203 -10.06 5.22 11.21
CA VAL A 203 -10.65 3.87 11.12
C VAL A 203 -12.02 3.77 11.81
N THR A 204 -12.21 4.48 12.94
CA THR A 204 -13.51 4.57 13.62
C THR A 204 -14.48 5.48 12.87
N GLY A 205 -13.95 6.42 12.07
CA GLY A 205 -14.70 7.41 11.29
C GLY A 205 -15.05 8.67 12.06
N ASP A 206 -14.31 8.96 13.13
CA ASP A 206 -14.34 10.25 13.83
C ASP A 206 -13.55 11.31 13.04
N PHE A 207 -14.06 11.65 11.86
CA PHE A 207 -13.38 12.52 10.92
C PHE A 207 -13.39 14.00 11.32
N GLU A 208 -14.30 14.40 12.22
CA GLU A 208 -14.44 15.78 12.70
C GLU A 208 -13.28 16.20 13.60
N ASN A 209 -12.75 15.24 14.37
CA ASN A 209 -11.65 15.48 15.30
C ASN A 209 -10.27 15.12 14.72
N LEU A 210 -10.20 14.79 13.42
CA LEU A 210 -8.96 14.38 12.76
C LEU A 210 -8.09 15.61 12.44
N ASP A 211 -6.82 15.58 12.85
CA ASP A 211 -5.87 16.66 12.55
C ASP A 211 -5.27 16.48 11.15
N GLU A 212 -5.79 17.19 10.15
CA GLU A 212 -5.30 17.07 8.78
C GLU A 212 -3.88 17.62 8.58
N SER A 213 -3.38 18.46 9.48
CA SER A 213 -2.08 19.13 9.32
C SER A 213 -0.89 18.18 9.41
N ILE A 214 -1.07 17.04 10.07
CA ILE A 214 -0.03 16.03 10.27
C ILE A 214 -0.15 14.84 9.29
N LEU A 215 -1.06 14.91 8.32
CA LEU A 215 -1.22 13.84 7.34
C LEU A 215 -0.16 13.93 6.24
N THR A 216 0.52 12.81 6.00
CA THR A 216 1.28 12.64 4.75
C THR A 216 0.34 12.73 3.55
N LYS A 217 0.86 13.06 2.36
CA LYS A 217 0.08 13.07 1.12
C LYS A 217 -0.75 11.79 0.93
N ARG A 218 -0.14 10.63 1.20
CA ARG A 218 -0.80 9.33 1.10
C ARG A 218 -1.88 9.15 2.17
N SER A 219 -1.61 9.55 3.41
CA SER A 219 -2.61 9.48 4.49
C SER A 219 -3.80 10.39 4.21
N ALA A 220 -3.57 11.58 3.63
CA ALA A 220 -4.62 12.49 3.20
C ALA A 220 -5.50 11.89 2.10
N GLU A 221 -4.91 11.22 1.11
CA GLU A 221 -5.66 10.48 0.07
C GLU A 221 -6.57 9.40 0.68
N ILE A 222 -6.06 8.65 1.67
CA ILE A 222 -6.81 7.61 2.40
C ILE A 222 -7.96 8.21 3.21
N VAL A 223 -7.69 9.26 3.98
CA VAL A 223 -8.71 9.95 4.80
C VAL A 223 -9.79 10.52 3.89
N LYS A 224 -9.42 11.15 2.77
CA LYS A 224 -10.37 11.66 1.78
C LYS A 224 -11.25 10.55 1.19
N ALA A 225 -10.65 9.42 0.82
CA ALA A 225 -11.38 8.24 0.35
C ALA A 225 -12.39 7.73 1.41
N ASN A 226 -11.94 7.63 2.66
CA ASN A 226 -12.78 7.22 3.79
C ASN A 226 -13.93 8.20 4.09
N LYS A 227 -13.66 9.51 4.09
CA LYS A 227 -14.66 10.59 4.27
C LYS A 227 -15.74 10.54 3.19
N LEU A 228 -15.34 10.38 1.93
CA LEU A 228 -16.26 10.32 0.79
C LEU A 228 -16.95 8.96 0.66
N GLY A 229 -16.49 7.95 1.40
CA GLY A 229 -16.94 6.57 1.26
C GLY A 229 -16.62 5.98 -0.13
N VAL A 230 -15.71 6.61 -0.87
CA VAL A 230 -15.23 6.24 -2.21
C VAL A 230 -14.01 5.36 -2.02
N SER A 231 -14.00 4.20 -2.65
CA SER A 231 -12.86 3.29 -2.64
C SER A 231 -12.28 3.28 -4.04
N ASP A 232 -11.00 3.63 -4.17
CA ASP A 232 -10.25 3.30 -5.38
C ASP A 232 -10.05 1.77 -5.39
N ILE A 233 -10.85 1.08 -6.19
CA ILE A 233 -10.86 -0.38 -6.34
C ILE A 233 -9.57 -0.85 -7.04
N GLU A 234 -8.95 0.01 -7.86
CA GLU A 234 -7.72 -0.32 -8.58
C GLU A 234 -6.49 -0.21 -7.68
N ASN A 235 -6.54 0.65 -6.65
CA ASN A 235 -5.48 0.82 -5.65
C ASN A 235 -6.03 0.73 -4.21
N PRO A 236 -6.43 -0.47 -3.75
CA PRO A 236 -6.95 -0.63 -2.41
C PRO A 236 -5.86 -0.32 -1.37
N THR A 237 -6.12 0.66 -0.49
CA THR A 237 -5.18 1.05 0.56
C THR A 237 -5.48 0.29 1.87
N LEU A 238 -4.43 0.05 2.67
CA LEU A 238 -4.46 -0.75 3.90
C LEU A 238 -5.44 -0.24 4.99
N PHE A 239 -5.98 0.97 4.82
CA PHE A 239 -6.76 1.67 5.85
C PHE A 239 -8.11 2.18 5.34
N HIS A 240 -8.61 1.66 4.22
CA HIS A 240 -9.97 1.97 3.77
C HIS A 240 -11.03 1.33 4.68
N LYS A 241 -11.89 2.14 5.29
CA LYS A 241 -12.95 1.73 6.25
C LYS A 241 -13.94 0.71 5.66
N LYS A 242 -14.14 0.71 4.34
CA LYS A 242 -15.08 -0.20 3.62
C LYS A 242 -14.44 -1.48 3.06
N ASN A 243 -13.17 -1.80 3.36
CA ASN A 243 -12.52 -3.02 2.84
C ASN A 243 -13.26 -4.33 3.21
N ARG A 244 -14.17 -4.31 4.21
CA ARG A 244 -15.03 -5.44 4.59
C ARG A 244 -16.17 -5.72 3.60
N ASP A 245 -16.67 -4.71 2.88
CA ASP A 245 -17.75 -4.87 1.89
C ASP A 245 -17.23 -5.51 0.58
N TYR A 246 -15.94 -5.35 0.30
CA TYR A 246 -15.25 -5.95 -0.86
C TYR A 246 -14.91 -7.42 -0.68
N GLN A 247 -14.74 -7.89 0.56
CA GLN A 247 -14.53 -9.31 0.86
C GLN A 247 -15.67 -10.15 0.27
N LEU A 248 -16.89 -9.68 0.50
CA LEU A 248 -18.10 -10.29 -0.01
C LEU A 248 -18.15 -10.24 -1.55
N PHE A 249 -17.74 -9.13 -2.16
CA PHE A 249 -17.67 -9.01 -3.61
C PHE A 249 -16.68 -9.99 -4.26
N PHE A 250 -15.45 -10.10 -3.73
CA PHE A 250 -14.46 -11.04 -4.25
C PHE A 250 -14.83 -12.50 -3.99
N ASP A 251 -15.45 -12.80 -2.85
CA ASP A 251 -15.95 -14.14 -2.54
C ASP A 251 -17.11 -14.53 -3.47
N ILE A 252 -18.00 -13.58 -3.82
CA ILE A 252 -19.06 -13.77 -4.83
C ILE A 252 -18.44 -13.99 -6.23
N GLN A 253 -17.44 -13.19 -6.63
CA GLN A 253 -16.78 -13.35 -7.94
C GLN A 253 -16.02 -14.67 -8.07
N LYS A 254 -15.37 -15.12 -6.99
CA LYS A 254 -14.47 -16.28 -7.02
C LYS A 254 -15.19 -17.61 -6.77
N ASN A 255 -16.16 -17.61 -5.84
CA ASN A 255 -16.80 -18.83 -5.35
C ASN A 255 -18.31 -18.89 -5.69
N GLY A 256 -18.86 -17.85 -6.33
CA GLY A 256 -20.27 -17.75 -6.63
C GLY A 256 -21.12 -17.30 -5.44
N PHE A 257 -22.28 -16.71 -5.73
CA PHE A 257 -23.21 -16.12 -4.74
C PHE A 257 -23.69 -17.12 -3.68
N LYS A 258 -23.96 -18.37 -4.09
CA LYS A 258 -24.46 -19.44 -3.20
C LYS A 258 -23.47 -19.82 -2.10
N GLU A 259 -22.18 -19.69 -2.36
CA GLU A 259 -21.14 -20.04 -1.39
C GLU A 259 -20.88 -18.90 -0.42
N ALA A 260 -21.06 -17.65 -0.86
CA ALA A 260 -21.03 -16.46 0.00
C ALA A 260 -22.23 -16.41 0.98
N LEU A 261 -23.40 -16.93 0.58
CA LEU A 261 -24.59 -17.06 1.44
C LEU A 261 -24.43 -18.07 2.58
N LYS A 262 -23.44 -18.98 2.52
CA LYS A 262 -23.18 -19.94 3.60
C LYS A 262 -22.55 -19.29 4.84
N ASP A 263 -22.02 -18.07 4.73
CA ASP A 263 -21.60 -17.29 5.90
C ASP A 263 -22.84 -16.73 6.60
N ARG A 264 -23.28 -17.43 7.66
CA ARG A 264 -24.50 -17.15 8.45
C ARG A 264 -24.56 -15.75 9.09
N ARG A 265 -23.51 -14.93 8.93
CA ARG A 265 -23.41 -13.56 9.44
C ARG A 265 -23.94 -12.50 8.49
N LEU A 266 -24.32 -12.85 7.27
CA LEU A 266 -24.86 -11.92 6.28
C LEU A 266 -26.29 -12.33 5.90
N THR A 267 -27.26 -11.46 6.16
CA THR A 267 -28.62 -11.65 5.64
C THR A 267 -28.66 -11.32 4.15
N GLU A 268 -29.51 -12.00 3.38
CA GLU A 268 -29.69 -11.79 1.94
C GLU A 268 -29.91 -10.30 1.59
N PHE A 269 -30.63 -9.57 2.45
CA PHE A 269 -30.90 -8.13 2.31
C PHE A 269 -29.63 -7.27 2.46
N THR A 270 -28.73 -7.64 3.37
CA THR A 270 -27.45 -6.95 3.58
C THR A 270 -26.50 -7.23 2.42
N LEU A 271 -26.52 -8.44 1.87
CA LEU A 271 -25.78 -8.82 0.67
C LEU A 271 -26.23 -7.99 -0.54
N LEU A 272 -27.53 -7.94 -0.78
CA LEU A 272 -28.14 -7.25 -1.92
C LEU A 272 -27.88 -5.73 -1.86
N SER A 273 -27.99 -5.13 -0.67
CA SER A 273 -27.70 -3.70 -0.47
C SER A 273 -26.23 -3.37 -0.74
N LYS A 274 -25.30 -4.27 -0.38
CA LYS A 274 -23.86 -4.11 -0.63
C LYS A 274 -23.48 -4.35 -2.08
N VAL A 275 -24.07 -5.36 -2.73
CA VAL A 275 -23.93 -5.58 -4.19
C VAL A 275 -24.44 -4.35 -4.95
N MET A 276 -25.61 -3.82 -4.59
CA MET A 276 -26.16 -2.61 -5.20
C MET A 276 -25.29 -1.36 -4.95
N ALA A 277 -24.70 -1.23 -3.76
CA ALA A 277 -23.72 -0.18 -3.49
C ALA A 277 -22.46 -0.31 -4.38
N CYS A 278 -22.02 -1.54 -4.68
CA CYS A 278 -20.95 -1.82 -5.65
C CYS A 278 -21.39 -1.58 -7.11
N THR A 279 -22.67 -1.78 -7.47
CA THR A 279 -23.17 -1.48 -8.82
C THR A 279 -23.18 0.01 -9.16
N LYS A 280 -23.27 0.91 -8.16
CA LYS A 280 -23.05 2.36 -8.35
C LYS A 280 -21.60 2.71 -8.75
N VAL A 281 -20.65 1.78 -8.58
CA VAL A 281 -19.21 1.97 -8.82
C VAL A 281 -18.72 1.18 -10.05
N LEU A 282 -19.53 0.29 -10.62
CA LEU A 282 -19.17 -0.58 -11.74
C LEU A 282 -19.90 -0.19 -13.04
N HIS A 283 -19.26 -0.45 -14.19
CA HIS A 283 -19.90 -0.43 -15.50
C HIS A 283 -21.13 -1.37 -15.51
N PHE A 284 -22.26 -0.80 -15.95
CA PHE A 284 -23.62 -1.36 -15.95
C PHE A 284 -23.74 -2.83 -16.41
N GLU A 285 -22.98 -3.22 -17.44
CA GLU A 285 -23.04 -4.57 -18.03
C GLU A 285 -22.60 -5.69 -17.08
N LYS A 286 -21.64 -5.43 -16.18
CA LYS A 286 -21.18 -6.43 -15.21
C LYS A 286 -22.16 -6.62 -14.05
N ALA A 287 -22.87 -5.55 -13.69
CA ALA A 287 -23.93 -5.59 -12.68
C ALA A 287 -25.13 -6.42 -13.19
N GLN A 288 -25.49 -6.25 -14.46
CA GLN A 288 -26.59 -6.96 -15.09
C GLN A 288 -26.38 -8.48 -15.12
N LYS A 289 -25.17 -8.94 -15.48
CA LYS A 289 -24.85 -10.37 -15.52
C LYS A 289 -24.95 -11.06 -14.15
N ILE A 290 -24.55 -10.36 -13.08
CA ILE A 290 -24.68 -10.86 -11.70
C ILE A 290 -26.15 -10.95 -11.29
N LEU A 291 -26.98 -9.96 -11.67
CA LEU A 291 -28.42 -9.98 -11.39
C LEU A 291 -29.15 -11.08 -12.17
N GLU A 292 -28.74 -11.36 -13.41
CA GLU A 292 -29.27 -12.46 -14.23
C GLU A 292 -28.97 -13.83 -13.61
N GLU A 293 -27.76 -14.03 -13.07
CA GLU A 293 -27.38 -15.23 -12.31
C GLU A 293 -28.18 -15.39 -11.00
N MET A 294 -28.77 -14.31 -10.47
CA MET A 294 -29.57 -14.27 -9.24
C MET A 294 -31.09 -14.49 -9.47
N ASN A 295 -31.59 -14.47 -10.70
CA ASN A 295 -33.03 -14.45 -11.04
C ASN A 295 -33.79 -15.77 -10.72
N GLY A 296 -33.11 -16.79 -10.24
CA GLY A 296 -33.70 -18.09 -9.85
C GLY A 296 -34.34 -18.14 -8.46
N ASP A 297 -34.23 -17.08 -7.64
CA ASP A 297 -34.65 -17.11 -6.23
C ASP A 297 -35.81 -16.12 -5.94
N SER A 298 -36.96 -16.66 -5.54
CA SER A 298 -38.24 -15.93 -5.43
C SER A 298 -38.30 -14.92 -4.28
N VAL A 299 -37.49 -15.13 -3.23
CA VAL A 299 -37.39 -14.24 -2.07
C VAL A 299 -36.61 -12.96 -2.42
N LEU A 300 -35.62 -13.08 -3.30
CA LEU A 300 -34.78 -11.98 -3.77
C LEU A 300 -35.53 -11.04 -4.73
N LYS A 301 -36.44 -11.56 -5.57
CA LYS A 301 -37.32 -10.73 -6.43
C LYS A 301 -38.12 -9.70 -5.64
N ARG A 302 -38.65 -10.12 -4.48
CA ARG A 302 -39.43 -9.25 -3.58
C ARG A 302 -38.57 -8.16 -2.94
N ASN A 303 -37.32 -8.48 -2.59
CA ASN A 303 -36.40 -7.51 -1.98
C ASN A 303 -35.82 -6.52 -2.99
N ILE A 304 -35.62 -6.93 -4.25
CA ILE A 304 -35.23 -6.04 -5.35
C ILE A 304 -36.32 -5.00 -5.62
N SER A 305 -37.61 -5.38 -5.66
CA SER A 305 -38.69 -4.41 -5.90
C SER A 305 -38.81 -3.35 -4.79
N ILE A 306 -38.63 -3.75 -3.52
CA ILE A 306 -38.67 -2.86 -2.35
C ILE A 306 -37.52 -1.83 -2.37
N ILE A 307 -36.35 -2.21 -2.89
CA ILE A 307 -35.18 -1.32 -2.97
C ILE A 307 -35.31 -0.32 -4.14
N LEU A 308 -36.01 -0.71 -5.21
CA LEU A 308 -36.24 0.14 -6.40
C LEU A 308 -37.31 1.21 -6.19
N ASP A 309 -38.28 0.98 -5.31
CA ASP A 309 -39.24 2.01 -4.91
C ASP A 309 -38.58 3.19 -4.15
N LYS A 310 -37.35 3.03 -3.65
CA LYS A 310 -36.66 4.01 -2.80
C LYS A 310 -35.55 4.81 -3.48
N ASN A 311 -35.19 4.55 -4.74
CA ASN A 311 -34.11 5.26 -5.44
C ASN A 311 -34.56 5.87 -6.78
N SER A 312 -34.14 7.11 -7.04
CA SER A 312 -34.51 7.94 -8.20
C SER A 312 -33.91 7.51 -9.55
N THR A 313 -33.28 6.35 -9.64
CA THR A 313 -32.81 5.72 -10.89
C THR A 313 -33.81 4.68 -11.41
N GLN A 314 -35.10 5.02 -11.40
CA GLN A 314 -36.18 4.08 -11.71
C GLN A 314 -36.22 3.63 -13.18
N ASP A 315 -35.87 4.49 -14.13
CA ASP A 315 -36.20 4.22 -15.55
C ASP A 315 -35.24 3.24 -16.24
N GLN A 316 -33.94 3.31 -15.93
CA GLN A 316 -32.96 2.38 -16.49
C GLN A 316 -33.10 0.96 -15.90
N ILE A 317 -33.58 0.82 -14.67
CA ILE A 317 -33.75 -0.48 -14.02
C ILE A 317 -35.12 -1.09 -14.35
N LYS A 318 -36.18 -0.28 -14.49
CA LYS A 318 -37.47 -0.73 -15.05
C LYS A 318 -37.29 -1.30 -16.47
N SER A 319 -36.43 -0.70 -17.29
CA SER A 319 -36.08 -1.22 -18.62
C SER A 319 -35.40 -2.60 -18.57
N ILE A 320 -34.61 -2.91 -17.54
CA ILE A 320 -33.96 -4.22 -17.39
C ILE A 320 -34.98 -5.28 -16.99
N LEU A 321 -35.88 -4.97 -16.04
CA LEU A 321 -36.91 -5.91 -15.60
C LEU A 321 -37.90 -6.26 -16.73
N ALA A 322 -38.29 -5.28 -17.55
CA ALA A 322 -39.13 -5.51 -18.72
C ALA A 322 -38.48 -6.44 -19.77
N ASN A 323 -37.14 -6.48 -19.83
CA ASN A 323 -36.40 -7.38 -20.71
C ASN A 323 -36.14 -8.76 -20.10
N LEU A 324 -36.32 -8.92 -18.78
CA LEU A 324 -36.16 -10.18 -18.05
C LEU A 324 -37.49 -10.93 -17.82
N GLU A 325 -38.62 -10.30 -18.16
CA GLU A 325 -39.96 -10.89 -18.11
C GLU A 325 -40.43 -11.48 -19.46
N ASN A 326 -39.61 -11.37 -20.51
CA ASN A 326 -39.76 -12.09 -21.79
C ASN A 326 -38.76 -13.24 -21.88
#